data_AF-A0A841HFH6-F1
#
_entry.id   AF-A0A841HFH6-F1
#
_cell.length_a   1.000
_cell.length_b   1.000
_cell.length_c   1.000
_cell.angle_alpha   90.00
_cell.angle_beta   90.00
_cell.angle_gamma   90.00
#
_symmetry.space_group_name_H-M   'P 1'
#
loop_
_entity.id
_entity.type
_entity.pdbx_description
1 polymer ?
#
loop_
_entity_poly.entity_id
_entity_poly.type
_entity_poly.pdbx_seq_one_letter_code
_entity_poly.pdbx_strand_id
1 'polypeptide(L)'
;MDTVDLYLNAFEDIADGSVTSVPPQLQDLVEADNPEEKLDVLFEDATAEIFREVFNLAGTNQLGQHSTGVVADGEIEQDGEWLLWDNKRRRQQFRLGSDARSKIKNYIDTRSEQHDVEWFLIIAPEFTEQAEQNALQLEMQVGTDIRLVTAYAFVELAELWRENYAAESRELPLSVFRGSELFEVENAEALLQTQFA
;
A
#
# COMPACT_ATOMS: atom_id res chain seq x y z
N MET A 1 -5.07 -23.50 -1.66
CA MET A 1 -4.59 -22.24 -1.08
C MET A 1 -4.64 -21.26 -2.22
N ASP A 2 -5.48 -20.24 -2.07
CA ASP A 2 -5.65 -19.23 -3.11
C ASP A 2 -4.40 -18.34 -3.19
N THR A 3 -4.17 -17.67 -4.32
CA THR A 3 -3.02 -16.77 -4.53
C THR A 3 -2.99 -15.66 -3.48
N VAL A 4 -4.15 -15.13 -3.10
CA VAL A 4 -4.25 -14.10 -2.06
C VAL A 4 -3.79 -14.60 -0.69
N ASP A 5 -4.06 -15.87 -0.35
CA ASP A 5 -3.56 -16.48 0.89
C ASP A 5 -2.04 -16.64 0.84
N LEU A 6 -1.46 -16.94 -0.34
CA LEU A 6 0.00 -17.01 -0.50
C LEU A 6 0.63 -15.64 -0.27
N TYR A 7 0.02 -14.58 -0.79
CA TYR A 7 0.48 -13.22 -0.58
C TYR A 7 0.37 -12.79 0.87
N LEU A 8 -0.79 -12.95 1.52
CA LEU A 8 -0.96 -12.55 2.93
C LEU A 8 0.06 -13.23 3.85
N ASN A 9 0.26 -14.54 3.69
CA ASN A 9 1.19 -15.31 4.52
C ASN A 9 2.67 -14.94 4.31
N ALA A 10 3.02 -14.37 3.16
CA ALA A 10 4.40 -14.03 2.81
C ALA A 10 4.65 -12.51 2.74
N PHE A 11 3.63 -11.68 2.97
CA PHE A 11 3.69 -10.25 2.68
C PHE A 11 4.81 -9.53 3.45
N GLU A 12 4.96 -9.83 4.74
CA GLU A 12 6.02 -9.27 5.57
C GLU A 12 7.41 -9.73 5.13
N ASP A 13 7.57 -11.02 4.77
CA ASP A 13 8.83 -11.56 4.25
C ASP A 13 9.21 -10.92 2.90
N ILE A 14 8.23 -10.69 2.03
CA ILE A 14 8.43 -10.03 0.73
C ILE A 14 8.86 -8.57 0.95
N ALA A 15 8.25 -7.88 1.92
CA ALA A 15 8.58 -6.51 2.27
C ALA A 15 9.97 -6.39 2.94
N ASP A 16 10.43 -7.42 3.66
CA ASP A 16 11.73 -7.39 4.34
C ASP A 16 12.91 -7.47 3.36
N GLY A 17 13.68 -6.39 3.33
CA GLY A 17 14.90 -6.30 2.53
C GLY A 17 16.00 -7.30 2.91
N SER A 18 15.88 -7.98 4.06
CA SER A 18 16.81 -9.01 4.52
C SER A 18 16.57 -10.38 3.87
N VAL A 19 15.34 -10.64 3.40
CA VAL A 19 14.96 -11.86 2.69
C VAL A 19 15.52 -11.82 1.28
N THR A 20 16.45 -12.72 0.94
CA THR A 20 17.15 -12.69 -0.37
C THR A 20 16.75 -13.82 -1.30
N SER A 21 15.80 -14.65 -0.88
CA SER A 21 15.28 -15.77 -1.67
C SER A 21 13.77 -15.68 -1.75
N VAL A 22 13.24 -15.75 -2.97
CA VAL A 22 11.80 -15.84 -3.21
C VAL A 22 11.26 -17.13 -2.56
N PRO A 23 10.23 -17.05 -1.71
CA PRO A 23 9.59 -18.23 -1.13
C PRO A 23 9.20 -19.23 -2.23
N PRO A 24 9.47 -20.54 -2.08
CA PRO A 24 9.25 -21.53 -3.13
C PRO A 24 7.86 -21.48 -3.76
N GLN A 25 6.83 -21.21 -2.95
CA GLN A 25 5.44 -21.12 -3.37
C GLN A 25 5.10 -19.87 -4.22
N LEU A 26 6.00 -18.88 -4.28
CA LEU A 26 5.84 -17.65 -5.06
C LEU A 26 6.74 -17.61 -6.31
N GLN A 27 7.64 -18.59 -6.49
CA GLN A 27 8.69 -18.52 -7.53
C GLN A 27 8.15 -18.43 -8.96
N ASP A 28 7.00 -19.09 -9.19
CA ASP A 28 6.37 -19.19 -10.50
C ASP A 28 5.33 -18.10 -10.76
N LEU A 29 5.08 -17.20 -9.78
CA LEU A 29 4.14 -16.09 -9.94
C LEU A 29 4.72 -14.93 -10.75
N VAL A 30 6.05 -14.79 -10.75
CA VAL A 30 6.76 -13.65 -11.33
C VAL A 30 7.96 -14.11 -12.16
N GLU A 31 8.03 -13.62 -13.39
CA GLU A 31 9.19 -13.74 -14.27
C GLU A 31 10.10 -12.50 -14.12
N ALA A 32 11.20 -12.64 -13.38
CA ALA A 32 12.27 -11.65 -13.36
C ALA A 32 13.64 -12.33 -13.23
N ASP A 33 14.69 -11.63 -13.64
CA ASP A 33 16.03 -12.20 -13.85
C ASP A 33 16.79 -12.48 -12.55
N ASN A 34 16.45 -11.76 -11.46
CA ASN A 34 17.11 -11.94 -10.17
C ASN A 34 16.10 -11.94 -8.98
N PRO A 35 16.45 -12.59 -7.85
CA PRO A 35 15.55 -12.72 -6.71
C PRO A 35 15.13 -11.40 -6.05
N GLU A 36 15.95 -10.36 -6.08
CA GLU A 36 15.64 -9.07 -5.46
C GLU A 36 14.55 -8.34 -6.25
N GLU A 37 14.71 -8.27 -7.58
CA GLU A 37 13.70 -7.74 -8.49
C GLU A 37 12.41 -8.54 -8.45
N LYS A 38 12.49 -9.88 -8.35
CA LYS A 38 11.31 -10.72 -8.13
C LYS A 38 10.59 -10.34 -6.83
N LEU A 39 11.30 -10.08 -5.74
CA LEU A 39 10.68 -9.72 -4.47
C LEU A 39 10.07 -8.32 -4.50
N ASP A 40 10.69 -7.35 -5.18
CA ASP A 40 10.11 -6.03 -5.37
C ASP A 40 8.80 -6.12 -6.17
N VAL A 41 8.80 -6.86 -7.28
CA VAL A 41 7.61 -7.13 -8.12
C VAL A 41 6.53 -7.88 -7.33
N LEU A 42 6.90 -8.92 -6.58
CA LEU A 42 5.97 -9.64 -5.72
C LEU A 42 5.36 -8.74 -4.64
N PHE A 43 6.09 -7.72 -4.15
CA PHE A 43 5.55 -6.82 -3.14
C PHE A 43 4.43 -5.94 -3.71
N GLU A 44 4.66 -5.40 -4.91
CA GLU A 44 3.66 -4.61 -5.64
C GLU A 44 2.43 -5.46 -6.01
N ASP A 45 2.66 -6.66 -6.56
CA ASP A 45 1.59 -7.60 -6.93
C ASP A 45 0.76 -8.00 -5.72
N ALA A 46 1.41 -8.35 -4.61
CA ALA A 46 0.74 -8.72 -3.37
C ALA A 46 -0.15 -7.58 -2.84
N THR A 47 0.34 -6.34 -2.88
CA THR A 47 -0.45 -5.18 -2.47
C THR A 47 -1.65 -4.97 -3.37
N ALA A 48 -1.47 -5.03 -4.70
CA ALA A 48 -2.57 -4.86 -5.65
C ALA A 48 -3.62 -5.96 -5.52
N GLU A 49 -3.21 -7.22 -5.32
CA GLU A 49 -4.10 -8.36 -5.12
C GLU A 49 -4.84 -8.29 -3.79
N ILE A 50 -4.21 -7.83 -2.71
CA ILE A 50 -4.91 -7.60 -1.43
C ILE A 50 -5.98 -6.51 -1.59
N PHE A 51 -5.67 -5.40 -2.26
CA PHE A 51 -6.67 -4.38 -2.57
C PHE A 51 -7.84 -4.93 -3.41
N ARG A 52 -7.54 -5.68 -4.47
CA ARG A 52 -8.58 -6.23 -5.36
C ARG A 52 -9.43 -7.30 -4.68
N GLU A 53 -8.79 -8.31 -4.10
CA GLU A 53 -9.47 -9.55 -3.73
C GLU A 53 -9.88 -9.57 -2.26
N VAL A 54 -9.06 -9.02 -1.35
CA VAL A 54 -9.42 -8.98 0.08
C VAL A 54 -10.33 -7.80 0.37
N PHE A 55 -9.94 -6.61 -0.09
CA PHE A 55 -10.68 -5.38 0.15
C PHE A 55 -11.81 -5.15 -0.86
N ASN A 56 -11.95 -6.01 -1.87
CA ASN A 56 -12.99 -5.96 -2.91
C ASN A 56 -13.00 -4.62 -3.68
N LEU A 57 -11.83 -4.01 -3.89
CA LEU A 57 -11.71 -2.72 -4.57
C LEU A 57 -11.48 -2.93 -6.07
N ALA A 58 -12.57 -3.04 -6.83
CA ALA A 58 -12.50 -3.27 -8.27
C ALA A 58 -11.82 -2.13 -9.05
N GLY A 59 -11.75 -0.94 -8.47
CA GLY A 59 -11.05 0.24 -9.02
C GLY A 59 -9.52 0.20 -8.89
N THR A 60 -8.94 -0.86 -8.31
CA THR A 60 -7.49 -0.98 -8.16
C THR A 60 -6.79 -1.21 -9.50
N ASN A 61 -5.78 -0.38 -9.77
CA ASN A 61 -4.95 -0.43 -10.95
C ASN A 61 -3.46 -0.39 -10.57
N GLN A 62 -2.72 -1.41 -10.95
CA GLN A 62 -1.28 -1.49 -10.72
C GLN A 62 -0.52 -0.84 -11.89
N LEU A 63 0.40 0.06 -11.58
CA LEU A 63 1.05 0.92 -12.56
C LEU A 63 2.54 0.60 -12.75
N GLY A 64 3.25 0.34 -11.66
CA GLY A 64 4.73 0.28 -11.60
C GLY A 64 5.36 -0.63 -12.65
N GLN A 65 4.74 -1.78 -12.93
CA GLN A 65 5.25 -2.78 -13.87
C GLN A 65 4.89 -2.55 -15.34
N HIS A 66 3.92 -1.67 -15.62
CA HIS A 66 3.37 -1.47 -16.95
C HIS A 66 3.70 -0.10 -17.55
N SER A 67 4.40 0.76 -16.80
CA SER A 67 4.67 2.14 -17.19
C SER A 67 6.12 2.35 -17.62
N THR A 68 6.31 3.10 -18.70
CA THR A 68 7.63 3.62 -19.12
C THR A 68 7.98 4.95 -18.43
N GLY A 69 7.13 5.43 -17.51
CA GLY A 69 7.23 6.74 -16.85
C GLY A 69 7.44 6.64 -15.35
N VAL A 70 7.60 7.80 -14.71
CA VAL A 70 7.71 7.93 -13.24
C VAL A 70 6.28 7.98 -12.69
N VAL A 71 5.76 6.80 -12.34
CA VAL A 71 4.41 6.60 -11.76
C VAL A 71 4.53 6.00 -10.36
N ALA A 72 3.47 6.12 -9.56
CA ALA A 72 3.32 5.37 -8.32
C ALA A 72 3.23 3.87 -8.61
N ASP A 73 3.38 3.02 -7.59
CA ASP A 73 3.32 1.56 -7.79
C ASP A 73 1.87 1.12 -8.12
N GLY A 74 0.86 1.82 -7.61
CA GLY A 74 -0.50 1.76 -8.14
C GLY A 74 -1.47 2.83 -7.62
N GLU A 75 -2.73 2.69 -8.03
CA GLU A 75 -3.85 3.59 -7.72
C GLU A 75 -5.19 2.88 -7.53
N ILE A 76 -6.10 3.48 -6.77
CA ILE A 76 -7.47 3.00 -6.53
C ILE A 76 -8.42 4.18 -6.67
N GLU A 77 -9.51 4.00 -7.39
CA GLU A 77 -10.66 4.91 -7.40
C GLU A 77 -11.82 4.29 -6.63
N GLN A 78 -12.40 5.03 -5.69
CA GLN A 78 -13.64 4.68 -5.01
C GLN A 78 -14.49 5.95 -4.87
N ASP A 79 -15.70 5.92 -5.43
CA ASP A 79 -16.66 7.04 -5.37
C ASP A 79 -16.10 8.40 -5.84
N GLY A 80 -15.16 8.40 -6.80
CA GLY A 80 -14.49 9.59 -7.32
C GLY A 80 -13.30 10.09 -6.50
N GLU A 81 -13.04 9.51 -5.32
CA GLU A 81 -11.85 9.76 -4.50
C GLU A 81 -10.73 8.79 -4.89
N TRP A 82 -9.50 9.29 -4.93
CA TRP A 82 -8.34 8.52 -5.38
C TRP A 82 -7.34 8.29 -4.26
N LEU A 83 -6.85 7.05 -4.20
CA LEU A 83 -5.72 6.64 -3.39
C LEU A 83 -4.58 6.21 -4.29
N LEU A 84 -3.38 6.72 -4.03
CA LEU A 84 -2.14 6.23 -4.65
C LEU A 84 -1.31 5.48 -3.63
N TRP A 85 -0.47 4.54 -4.05
CA TRP A 85 0.47 3.90 -3.13
C TRP A 85 1.84 3.62 -3.75
N ASP A 86 2.82 3.51 -2.86
CA ASP A 86 4.18 3.08 -3.15
C ASP A 86 4.62 2.00 -2.15
N ASN A 87 5.12 0.87 -2.65
CA ASN A 87 5.78 -0.19 -1.91
C ASN A 87 7.27 0.12 -1.73
N LYS A 88 7.80 -0.11 -0.53
CA LYS A 88 9.20 0.18 -0.20
C LYS A 88 9.83 -0.98 0.58
N ARG A 89 10.26 -2.00 -0.16
CA ARG A 89 11.05 -3.12 0.38
C ARG A 89 12.36 -2.62 0.99
N ARG A 90 12.64 -2.93 2.26
CA ARG A 90 13.83 -2.41 2.97
C ARG A 90 14.31 -3.34 4.07
N ARG A 91 15.63 -3.45 4.22
CA ARG A 91 16.28 -4.20 5.32
C ARG A 91 16.35 -3.38 6.62
N GLN A 92 16.38 -2.06 6.49
CA GLN A 92 16.39 -1.13 7.61
C GLN A 92 15.11 -0.30 7.53
N GLN A 93 14.73 0.32 8.64
CA GLN A 93 13.64 1.28 8.68
C GLN A 93 13.68 2.26 7.49
N PHE A 94 12.56 2.38 6.80
CA PHE A 94 12.42 3.27 5.66
C PHE A 94 12.53 4.73 6.12
N ARG A 95 13.34 5.48 5.37
CA ARG A 95 13.51 6.94 5.53
C ARG A 95 12.80 7.64 4.39
N LEU A 96 11.88 8.53 4.71
CA LEU A 96 11.24 9.40 3.73
C LEU A 96 12.14 10.61 3.41
N GLY A 97 13.14 10.41 2.57
CA GLY A 97 14.11 11.45 2.16
C GLY A 97 13.53 12.50 1.19
N SER A 98 14.34 13.51 0.84
CA SER A 98 13.97 14.56 -0.14
C SER A 98 13.56 13.99 -1.50
N ASP A 99 14.28 12.97 -1.98
CA ASP A 99 14.08 12.43 -3.32
C ASP A 99 12.76 11.65 -3.38
N ALA A 100 12.48 10.84 -2.36
CA ALA A 100 11.22 10.12 -2.23
C ALA A 100 10.03 11.09 -2.11
N ARG A 101 10.13 12.13 -1.26
CA ARG A 101 9.09 13.17 -1.17
C ARG A 101 8.84 13.88 -2.48
N SER A 102 9.91 14.21 -3.21
CA SER A 102 9.79 14.89 -4.52
C SER A 102 9.08 14.00 -5.55
N LYS A 103 9.37 12.69 -5.55
CA LYS A 103 8.66 11.72 -6.41
C LYS A 103 7.17 11.63 -6.04
N ILE A 104 6.86 11.43 -4.76
CA ILE A 104 5.49 11.33 -4.27
C ILE A 104 4.70 12.59 -4.62
N LYS A 105 5.28 13.77 -4.37
CA LYS A 105 4.68 15.03 -4.76
C LYS A 105 4.36 15.07 -6.26
N ASN A 106 5.31 14.66 -7.11
CA ASN A 106 5.09 14.66 -8.55
C ASN A 106 3.95 13.70 -8.95
N TYR A 107 3.85 12.53 -8.30
CA TYR A 107 2.75 11.58 -8.55
C TYR A 107 1.39 12.22 -8.23
N ILE A 108 1.27 12.81 -7.03
CA ILE A 108 0.07 13.49 -6.56
C ILE A 108 -0.26 14.65 -7.50
N ASP A 109 0.67 15.59 -7.73
CA ASP A 109 0.45 16.75 -8.60
C ASP A 109 -0.04 16.33 -9.99
N THR A 110 0.59 15.31 -10.59
CA THR A 110 0.24 14.83 -11.95
C THR A 110 -1.16 14.21 -11.97
N ARG A 111 -1.51 13.40 -10.97
CA ARG A 111 -2.84 12.78 -10.90
C ARG A 111 -3.93 13.78 -10.53
N SER A 112 -3.62 14.76 -9.68
CA SER A 112 -4.52 15.83 -9.27
C SER A 112 -4.93 16.78 -10.40
N GLU A 113 -4.27 16.73 -11.57
CA GLU A 113 -4.73 17.47 -12.75
C GLU A 113 -6.09 16.96 -13.29
N GLN A 114 -6.45 15.71 -12.99
CA GLN A 114 -7.62 15.04 -13.54
C GLN A 114 -8.52 14.37 -12.50
N HIS A 115 -7.99 14.10 -11.31
CA HIS A 115 -8.62 13.28 -10.27
C HIS A 115 -8.47 13.91 -8.89
N ASP A 116 -9.31 13.53 -7.94
CA ASP A 116 -9.24 14.03 -6.57
C ASP A 116 -8.43 13.06 -5.71
N VAL A 117 -7.13 13.34 -5.55
CA VAL A 117 -6.21 12.47 -4.81
C VAL A 117 -6.28 12.82 -3.33
N GLU A 118 -7.04 12.02 -2.59
CA GLU A 118 -7.28 12.18 -1.16
C GLU A 118 -6.16 11.54 -0.32
N TRP A 119 -5.63 10.39 -0.76
CA TRP A 119 -4.64 9.63 0.01
C TRP A 119 -3.42 9.21 -0.81
N PHE A 120 -2.26 9.22 -0.15
CA PHE A 120 -1.05 8.55 -0.62
C PHE A 120 -0.50 7.63 0.46
N LEU A 121 -0.44 6.33 0.19
CA LEU A 121 0.13 5.35 1.10
C LEU A 121 1.60 5.05 0.76
N ILE A 122 2.43 4.97 1.80
CA ILE A 122 3.77 4.37 1.69
C ILE A 122 3.73 3.08 2.50
N ILE A 123 3.95 1.95 1.85
CA ILE A 123 3.90 0.62 2.49
C ILE A 123 5.33 0.07 2.60
N ALA A 124 5.79 -0.19 3.82
CA ALA A 124 7.15 -0.68 4.10
C ALA A 124 7.18 -1.57 5.34
N PRO A 125 8.23 -2.37 5.60
CA PRO A 125 8.32 -3.16 6.83
C PRO A 125 8.26 -2.31 8.10
N GLU A 126 8.99 -1.20 8.09
CA GLU A 126 9.16 -0.34 9.26
C GLU A 126 9.59 1.07 8.81
N PHE A 127 9.34 2.07 9.64
CA PHE A 127 9.66 3.48 9.38
C PHE A 127 10.55 4.06 10.47
N THR A 128 11.36 5.05 10.12
CA THR A 128 12.05 5.88 11.12
C THR A 128 11.12 6.97 11.64
N GLU A 129 11.30 7.45 12.87
CA GLU A 129 10.59 8.63 13.41
C GLU A 129 10.71 9.86 12.48
N GLN A 130 11.87 10.03 11.82
CA GLN A 130 12.07 11.13 10.87
C GLN A 130 11.19 10.99 9.61
N ALA A 131 10.80 9.76 9.25
CA ALA A 131 9.89 9.52 8.13
C ALA A 131 8.49 10.04 8.44
N GLU A 132 7.99 9.86 9.66
CA GLU A 132 6.70 10.40 10.12
C GLU A 132 6.68 11.93 10.04
N GLN A 133 7.72 12.58 10.59
CA GLN A 133 7.85 14.04 10.50
C GLN A 133 7.90 14.54 9.05
N ASN A 134 8.59 13.80 8.18
CA ASN A 134 8.71 14.16 6.77
C ASN A 134 7.42 13.91 5.99
N ALA A 135 6.62 12.91 6.39
CA ALA A 135 5.31 12.63 5.81
C ALA A 135 4.35 13.77 6.16
N LEU A 136 4.30 14.19 7.43
CA LEU A 136 3.50 15.34 7.86
C LEU A 136 3.90 16.64 7.13
N GLN A 137 5.19 16.89 6.94
CA GLN A 137 5.66 18.03 6.14
C GLN A 137 5.17 17.97 4.69
N LEU A 138 5.19 16.78 4.10
CA LEU A 138 4.72 16.59 2.72
C LEU A 138 3.21 16.78 2.63
N GLU A 139 2.44 16.18 3.55
CA GLU A 139 0.98 16.34 3.67
C GLU A 139 0.58 17.82 3.73
N MET A 140 1.22 18.61 4.60
CA MET A 140 0.99 20.06 4.67
C MET A 140 1.33 20.81 3.38
N GLN A 141 2.26 20.28 2.57
CA GLN A 141 2.68 20.90 1.32
C GLN A 141 1.72 20.61 0.15
N VAL A 142 1.15 19.40 0.11
CA VAL A 142 0.35 18.93 -1.03
C VAL A 142 -1.15 18.93 -0.77
N GLY A 143 -1.57 18.92 0.50
CA GLY A 143 -2.99 18.88 0.88
C GLY A 143 -3.66 17.50 0.72
N THR A 144 -2.87 16.45 0.53
CA THR A 144 -3.26 15.04 0.41
C THR A 144 -2.74 14.30 1.64
N ASP A 145 -3.55 13.43 2.22
CA ASP A 145 -3.22 12.61 3.39
C ASP A 145 -2.05 11.65 3.06
N ILE A 146 -0.91 11.80 3.74
CA ILE A 146 0.28 10.94 3.52
C ILE A 146 0.39 9.94 4.65
N ARG A 147 0.08 8.67 4.39
CA ARG A 147 0.06 7.59 5.40
C ARG A 147 1.29 6.70 5.30
N LEU A 148 1.88 6.41 6.45
CA LEU A 148 2.90 5.38 6.58
C LEU A 148 2.24 4.11 7.08
N VAL A 149 2.26 3.03 6.28
CA VAL A 149 1.60 1.77 6.61
C VAL A 149 2.66 0.69 6.71
N THR A 150 2.80 0.06 7.88
CA THR A 150 3.73 -1.07 8.01
C THR A 150 3.18 -2.28 7.26
N ALA A 151 4.07 -3.14 6.77
CA ALA A 151 3.67 -4.38 6.12
C ALA A 151 2.79 -5.24 7.07
N TYR A 152 3.17 -5.27 8.35
CA TYR A 152 2.37 -5.87 9.42
C TYR A 152 0.96 -5.27 9.51
N ALA A 153 0.84 -3.94 9.65
CA ALA A 153 -0.47 -3.29 9.79
C ALA A 153 -1.36 -3.45 8.54
N PHE A 154 -0.76 -3.52 7.36
CA PHE A 154 -1.49 -3.78 6.12
C PHE A 154 -2.10 -5.19 6.10
N VAL A 155 -1.34 -6.21 6.52
CA VAL A 155 -1.83 -7.59 6.67
C VAL A 155 -2.89 -7.68 7.77
N GLU A 156 -2.65 -7.06 8.92
CA GLU A 156 -3.58 -7.08 10.05
C GLU A 156 -4.91 -6.41 9.68
N LEU A 157 -4.90 -5.30 8.92
CA LEU A 157 -6.12 -4.71 8.35
C LEU A 157 -6.83 -5.67 7.39
N ALA A 158 -6.08 -6.37 6.53
CA ALA A 158 -6.64 -7.35 5.59
C ALA A 158 -7.32 -8.53 6.30
N GLU A 159 -6.69 -9.06 7.34
CA GLU A 159 -7.25 -10.11 8.17
C GLU A 159 -8.49 -9.63 8.93
N LEU A 160 -8.40 -8.48 9.60
CA LEU A 160 -9.52 -7.87 10.31
C LEU A 160 -10.73 -7.65 9.40
N TRP A 161 -10.51 -7.12 8.20
CA TRP A 161 -11.55 -6.92 7.19
C TRP A 161 -12.19 -8.25 6.80
N ARG A 162 -11.36 -9.23 6.42
CA ARG A 162 -11.80 -10.55 5.94
C ARG A 162 -12.62 -11.31 6.99
N GLU A 163 -12.22 -11.23 8.25
CA GLU A 163 -12.86 -11.96 9.34
C GLU A 163 -14.19 -11.34 9.79
N ASN A 164 -14.28 -10.01 9.80
CA ASN A 164 -15.37 -9.32 10.50
C ASN A 164 -16.35 -8.62 9.55
N TYR A 165 -15.90 -8.21 8.36
CA TYR A 165 -16.66 -7.28 7.52
C TYR A 165 -16.86 -7.74 6.08
N ALA A 166 -15.96 -8.55 5.51
CA ALA A 166 -16.01 -8.91 4.10
C ALA A 166 -17.33 -9.59 3.69
N ALA A 167 -17.88 -9.15 2.55
CA ALA A 167 -19.05 -9.73 1.90
C ALA A 167 -19.02 -9.37 0.40
N GLU A 168 -19.65 -10.16 -0.47
CA GLU A 168 -19.58 -9.98 -1.93
C GLU A 168 -19.94 -8.55 -2.40
N SER A 169 -20.86 -7.88 -1.69
CA SER A 169 -21.34 -6.53 -2.05
C SER A 169 -20.67 -5.41 -1.26
N ARG A 170 -19.55 -5.69 -0.58
CA ARG A 170 -18.93 -4.74 0.34
C ARG A 170 -17.47 -4.55 -0.02
N GLU A 171 -17.07 -3.30 -0.13
CA GLU A 171 -15.70 -2.86 -0.35
C GLU A 171 -15.16 -2.25 0.95
N LEU A 172 -13.85 -2.35 1.17
CA LEU A 172 -13.19 -1.58 2.23
C LEU A 172 -13.36 -0.08 1.91
N PRO A 173 -13.92 0.73 2.82
CA PRO A 173 -14.00 2.16 2.62
C PRO A 173 -12.60 2.77 2.69
N LEU A 174 -12.14 3.46 1.63
CA LEU A 174 -10.78 4.05 1.60
C LEU A 174 -10.57 5.08 2.73
N SER A 175 -11.64 5.65 3.26
CA SER A 175 -11.61 6.57 4.42
C SER A 175 -11.00 5.97 5.69
N VAL A 176 -10.82 4.65 5.79
CA VAL A 176 -10.03 4.03 6.88
C VAL A 176 -8.58 4.54 6.92
N PHE A 177 -8.07 5.03 5.80
CA PHE A 177 -6.72 5.60 5.69
C PHE A 177 -6.67 7.12 5.98
N ARG A 178 -7.78 7.75 6.39
CA ARG A 178 -7.76 9.15 6.81
C ARG A 178 -6.97 9.31 8.12
N GLY A 179 -6.19 10.39 8.26
CA GLY A 179 -5.48 10.64 9.52
C GLY A 179 -4.30 11.60 9.44
N SER A 180 -3.22 11.28 10.14
CA SER A 180 -1.85 11.80 9.97
C SER A 180 -0.91 10.67 10.45
N GLU A 181 0.39 10.70 10.13
CA GLU A 181 1.41 9.83 10.76
C GLU A 181 1.33 8.32 10.37
N LEU A 182 1.73 7.45 11.30
CA LEU A 182 1.72 6.00 11.15
C LEU A 182 0.29 5.46 11.23
N PHE A 183 -0.05 4.55 10.33
CA PHE A 183 -1.35 3.89 10.30
C PHE A 183 -1.48 2.89 11.46
N GLU A 184 -2.57 3.01 12.22
CA GLU A 184 -2.92 2.12 13.32
C GLU A 184 -4.23 1.38 13.00
N VAL A 185 -4.21 0.05 13.09
CA VAL A 185 -5.35 -0.79 12.70
C VAL A 185 -6.53 -0.58 13.63
N GLU A 186 -6.30 -0.26 14.90
CA GLU A 186 -7.34 0.02 15.89
C GLU A 186 -8.22 1.22 15.50
N ASN A 187 -7.61 2.24 14.89
CA ASN A 187 -8.35 3.41 14.40
C ASN A 187 -9.24 3.04 13.21
N ALA A 188 -8.71 2.20 12.30
CA ALA A 188 -9.49 1.66 11.18
C ALA A 188 -10.64 0.77 11.68
N GLU A 189 -10.38 -0.11 12.65
CA GLU A 189 -11.42 -0.96 13.25
C GLU A 189 -12.54 -0.12 13.85
N ALA A 190 -12.23 0.92 14.64
CA ALA A 190 -13.24 1.79 15.23
C ALA A 190 -14.12 2.49 14.18
N LEU A 191 -13.52 2.89 13.05
CA LEU A 191 -14.25 3.48 11.92
C LEU A 191 -15.17 2.43 11.27
N LEU A 192 -14.66 1.24 10.99
CA LEU A 192 -15.41 0.15 10.39
C LEU A 192 -16.59 -0.29 11.28
N GLN A 193 -16.38 -0.41 12.59
CA GLN A 193 -17.44 -0.68 13.55
C GLN A 193 -18.53 0.38 13.48
N THR A 194 -18.16 1.66 13.39
CA THR A 194 -19.14 2.74 13.29
C THR A 194 -19.91 2.71 11.96
N GLN A 195 -19.23 2.39 10.87
CA GLN A 195 -19.82 2.38 9.52
C GLN A 195 -20.74 1.18 9.27
N PHE A 196 -20.45 0.03 9.88
CA PHE A 196 -21.18 -1.23 9.66
C PHE A 196 -21.98 -1.72 10.89
N ALA A 197 -22.14 -0.88 11.92
CA ALA A 197 -23.01 -1.13 13.07
C ALA A 197 -24.50 -1.21 12.73
#